data_AF-A0A821HZU9-F1
#
_entry.id   AF-A0A821HZU9-F1
#
_cell.length_a   1.000
_cell.length_b   1.000
_cell.length_c   1.000
_cell.angle_alpha   90.00
_cell.angle_beta   90.00
_cell.angle_gamma   90.00
#
_symmetry.space_group_name_H-M   'P 1'
#
loop_
_entity.id
_entity.type
_entity.pdbx_description
1 polymer ?
#
loop_
_entity_poly.entity_id
_entity_poly.type
_entity_poly.pdbx_seq_one_letter_code
_entity_poly.pdbx_strand_id
1 'polypeptide(L)'
;HQQRAILNEQQRNPLTIQERKKIHNRSKTLKQRQRSYKHEIVQRDIDKRFTITDIKNILRQHSIKLCAINTSVSPTTNKKSLYIGIKNKNLLSNYKEQTKQLFTTTHYKQYKHVLRSSNYKDDRRNGYQRRNQTS
;
A
#
# COMPACT_ATOMS: atom_id res chain seq x y z
N HIS A 1 -6.31 58.07 -1.59
CA HIS A 1 -6.99 56.80 -1.95
C HIS A 1 -6.10 55.55 -1.91
N GLN A 2 -4.81 55.61 -1.58
CA GLN A 2 -3.92 54.42 -1.64
C GLN A 2 -3.66 53.73 -0.28
N GLN A 3 -4.11 54.29 0.84
CA GLN A 3 -3.82 53.75 2.19
C GLN A 3 -4.87 52.74 2.71
N ARG A 4 -5.93 52.43 1.95
CA ARG A 4 -6.99 51.48 2.37
C ARG A 4 -6.78 50.03 1.89
N ALA A 5 -5.83 49.79 0.99
CA ALA A 5 -5.61 48.45 0.42
C ALA A 5 -4.58 47.60 1.20
N ILE A 6 -3.72 48.24 1.98
CA ILE A 6 -2.60 47.58 2.69
C ILE A 6 -3.04 47.12 4.10
N LEU A 7 -4.08 47.73 4.66
CA LEU A 7 -4.71 47.31 5.92
C LEU A 7 -5.77 46.24 5.65
N ASN A 8 -5.54 45.05 6.20
CA ASN A 8 -6.45 43.90 6.36
C ASN A 8 -6.42 42.76 5.32
N GLU A 9 -5.45 42.70 4.40
CA GLU A 9 -4.98 41.37 3.94
C GLU A 9 -4.41 40.53 5.09
N GLN A 10 -4.02 41.20 6.20
CA GLN A 10 -3.62 40.59 7.46
C GLN A 10 -4.72 39.81 8.20
N GLN A 11 -5.98 39.84 7.75
CA GLN A 11 -7.02 38.94 8.28
C GLN A 11 -7.05 37.56 7.61
N ARG A 12 -6.20 37.29 6.61
CA ARG A 12 -6.23 36.05 5.83
C ARG A 12 -5.05 35.13 6.15
N ASN A 13 -5.13 34.54 7.35
CA ASN A 13 -4.40 33.35 7.78
C ASN A 13 -2.92 33.62 8.19
N PRO A 14 -2.51 33.36 9.45
CA PRO A 14 -1.22 33.78 10.01
C PRO A 14 0.00 33.07 9.40
N LEU A 15 -0.22 32.08 8.55
CA LEU A 15 0.82 31.28 7.93
C LEU A 15 1.22 31.86 6.58
N THR A 16 2.50 31.79 6.24
CA THR A 16 2.99 32.15 4.91
C THR A 16 2.50 31.15 3.84
N ILE A 17 2.52 31.53 2.56
CA ILE A 17 2.10 30.66 1.45
C ILE A 17 2.91 29.34 1.42
N GLN A 18 4.19 29.37 1.80
CA GLN A 18 5.05 28.18 1.87
C GLN A 18 4.67 27.26 3.04
N GLU A 19 4.31 27.81 4.20
CA GLU A 19 3.80 27.04 5.35
C GLU A 19 2.41 26.44 5.08
N ARG A 20 1.54 27.19 4.40
CA ARG A 20 0.24 26.69 3.92
C ARG A 20 0.40 25.53 2.93
N LYS A 21 1.38 25.58 2.02
CA LYS A 21 1.71 24.47 1.12
C LYS A 21 2.14 23.22 1.87
N LYS A 22 2.92 23.34 2.96
CA LYS A 22 3.28 22.19 3.82
C LYS A 22 2.04 21.58 4.50
N ILE A 23 1.08 22.39 4.94
CA ILE A 23 -0.17 21.92 5.57
C ILE A 23 -1.14 21.32 4.55
N HIS A 24 -1.29 21.93 3.37
CA HIS A 24 -2.13 21.43 2.27
C HIS A 24 -1.58 20.12 1.67
N ASN A 25 -0.26 19.92 1.66
CA ASN A 25 0.33 18.64 1.25
C ASN A 25 0.29 17.58 2.36
N ARG A 26 0.06 17.98 3.61
CA ARG A 26 -0.29 17.08 4.74
C ARG A 26 -1.76 16.66 4.69
N SER A 27 -2.62 17.41 4.00
CA SER A 27 -4.08 17.41 4.16
C SER A 27 -4.86 16.53 3.18
N LYS A 28 -4.28 15.49 2.56
CA LYS A 28 -5.13 14.39 2.07
C LYS A 28 -5.49 13.50 3.24
N THR A 29 -6.69 13.71 3.78
CA THR A 29 -7.32 12.81 4.75
C THR A 29 -7.38 11.38 4.21
N LEU A 30 -7.39 10.36 5.08
CA LEU A 30 -7.51 8.95 4.68
C LEU A 30 -8.69 8.73 3.72
N LYS A 31 -9.83 9.42 3.96
CA LYS A 31 -11.02 9.48 3.09
C LYS A 31 -10.75 10.10 1.72
N GLN A 32 -9.94 11.14 1.62
CA GLN A 32 -9.56 11.76 0.33
C GLN A 32 -8.55 10.92 -0.45
N ARG A 33 -7.70 10.15 0.25
CA ARG A 33 -6.85 9.13 -0.40
C ARG A 33 -7.68 7.97 -0.93
N GLN A 34 -8.65 7.50 -0.16
CA GLN A 34 -9.65 6.51 -0.60
C GLN A 34 -10.44 7.02 -1.82
N ARG A 35 -10.92 8.28 -1.82
CA ARG A 35 -11.57 8.93 -2.98
C ARG A 35 -10.65 9.19 -4.17
N SER A 36 -9.32 9.13 -4.02
CA SER A 36 -8.39 9.33 -5.15
C SER A 36 -8.39 8.14 -6.11
N TYR A 37 -8.97 6.99 -5.72
CA TYR A 37 -9.11 5.82 -6.58
C TYR A 37 -10.47 5.89 -7.26
N LYS A 38 -10.52 6.42 -8.48
CA LYS A 38 -11.75 6.43 -9.29
C LYS A 38 -12.36 5.01 -9.41
N HIS A 39 -11.52 3.98 -9.31
CA HIS A 39 -11.88 2.57 -9.29
C HIS A 39 -11.11 1.86 -8.16
N GLU A 40 -11.83 1.24 -7.22
CA GLU A 40 -11.23 0.54 -6.09
C GLU A 40 -11.81 -0.85 -5.88
N ILE A 41 -10.96 -1.76 -5.41
CA ILE A 41 -11.35 -3.07 -4.87
C ILE A 41 -11.21 -2.98 -3.36
N VAL A 42 -12.31 -3.28 -2.67
CA VAL A 42 -12.34 -3.34 -1.20
C VAL A 42 -12.46 -4.79 -0.79
N GLN A 43 -11.42 -5.30 -0.12
CA GLN A 43 -11.42 -6.64 0.45
C GLN A 43 -11.48 -6.55 1.97
N ARG A 44 -12.57 -7.06 2.53
CA ARG A 44 -12.82 -7.06 3.96
C ARG A 44 -12.27 -8.34 4.58
N ASP A 45 -11.95 -8.25 5.86
CA ASP A 45 -11.55 -9.40 6.69
C ASP A 45 -10.32 -10.16 6.17
N ILE A 46 -9.32 -9.39 5.69
CA ILE A 46 -8.04 -9.97 5.28
C ILE A 46 -7.21 -10.38 6.50
N ASP A 47 -6.35 -11.39 6.34
CA ASP A 47 -5.45 -11.81 7.41
C ASP A 47 -4.54 -10.64 7.84
N LYS A 48 -4.51 -10.36 9.14
CA LYS A 48 -3.78 -9.23 9.73
C LYS A 48 -2.28 -9.30 9.50
N ARG A 49 -1.75 -10.53 9.39
CA ARG A 49 -0.33 -10.83 9.26
C ARG A 49 0.26 -10.37 7.93
N PHE A 50 -0.57 -10.11 6.91
CA PHE A 50 -0.11 -9.56 5.65
C PHE A 50 0.40 -8.13 5.83
N THR A 51 1.70 -7.91 5.59
CA THR A 51 2.26 -6.57 5.51
C THR A 51 1.91 -5.89 4.19
N ILE A 52 2.05 -4.56 4.10
CA ILE A 52 1.88 -3.84 2.82
C ILE A 52 2.84 -4.37 1.76
N THR A 53 4.05 -4.77 2.15
CA THR A 53 5.05 -5.35 1.24
C THR A 53 4.60 -6.72 0.72
N ASP A 54 4.12 -7.61 1.60
CA ASP A 54 3.57 -8.91 1.17
C ASP A 54 2.42 -8.69 0.17
N ILE A 55 1.51 -7.75 0.47
CA ILE A 55 0.36 -7.43 -0.40
C ILE A 55 0.82 -6.97 -1.79
N LYS A 56 1.80 -6.06 -1.85
CA LYS A 56 2.37 -5.60 -3.13
C LYS A 56 2.98 -6.75 -3.93
N ASN A 57 3.72 -7.64 -3.26
CA ASN A 57 4.38 -8.76 -3.91
C ASN A 57 3.36 -9.76 -4.49
N ILE A 58 2.32 -10.10 -3.72
CA ILE A 58 1.24 -10.98 -4.17
C ILE A 58 0.53 -10.38 -5.38
N LEU A 59 0.11 -9.11 -5.31
CA LEU A 59 -0.57 -8.46 -6.43
C LEU A 59 0.32 -8.39 -7.68
N ARG A 60 1.63 -8.19 -7.51
CA ARG A 60 2.60 -8.24 -8.61
C ARG A 60 2.71 -9.63 -9.23
N GLN A 61 2.76 -10.70 -8.43
CA GLN A 61 2.79 -12.08 -8.92
C GLN A 61 1.54 -12.43 -9.75
N HIS A 62 0.39 -11.86 -9.39
CA HIS A 62 -0.86 -12.03 -10.14
C HIS A 62 -1.04 -11.01 -11.29
N SER A 63 0.00 -10.26 -11.67
CA SER A 63 -0.04 -9.25 -12.74
C SER A 63 -1.14 -8.17 -12.57
N ILE A 64 -1.50 -7.87 -11.31
CA ILE A 64 -2.50 -6.86 -10.98
C ILE A 64 -1.83 -5.48 -10.94
N LYS A 65 -2.11 -4.64 -11.95
CA LYS A 65 -1.58 -3.28 -12.03
C LYS A 65 -2.34 -2.34 -11.10
N LEU A 66 -1.74 -2.07 -9.94
CA LEU A 66 -2.28 -1.15 -8.94
C LEU A 66 -1.77 0.28 -9.14
N CYS A 67 -2.63 1.23 -8.79
CA CYS A 67 -2.28 2.64 -8.63
C CYS A 67 -1.81 2.90 -7.19
N ALA A 68 -2.49 2.31 -6.22
CA ALA A 68 -2.15 2.43 -4.82
C ALA A 68 -2.77 1.32 -3.98
N ILE A 69 -2.28 1.19 -2.75
CA ILE A 69 -2.77 0.24 -1.74
C ILE A 69 -2.89 0.97 -0.41
N ASN A 70 -3.94 0.66 0.33
CA ASN A 70 -4.08 1.07 1.71
C ASN A 70 -4.70 -0.06 2.55
N THR A 71 -4.39 -0.10 3.83
CA THR A 71 -5.04 -1.01 4.78
C THR A 71 -5.55 -0.25 5.98
N SER A 72 -6.70 -0.65 6.50
CA SER A 72 -7.22 -0.14 7.77
C SER A 72 -7.58 -1.29 8.69
N VAL A 73 -7.39 -1.10 9.98
CA VAL A 73 -7.88 -2.03 11.01
C VAL A 73 -9.04 -1.35 11.72
N SER A 74 -10.17 -2.02 11.81
CA SER A 74 -11.32 -1.53 12.57
C SER A 74 -11.00 -1.55 14.06
N PRO A 75 -11.17 -0.44 14.80
CA PRO A 75 -10.92 -0.43 16.24
C PRO A 75 -11.92 -1.28 17.03
N THR A 76 -13.15 -1.44 16.52
CA THR A 76 -14.22 -2.17 17.22
C THR A 76 -14.16 -3.67 17.00
N THR A 77 -13.99 -4.09 15.75
CA THR A 77 -13.99 -5.51 15.37
C THR A 77 -12.59 -6.09 15.25
N ASN A 78 -11.56 -5.24 15.35
CA ASN A 78 -10.17 -5.57 15.06
C ASN A 78 -9.98 -6.16 13.64
N LYS A 79 -10.95 -6.08 12.73
CA LYS A 79 -10.85 -6.66 11.37
C LYS A 79 -10.02 -5.77 10.46
N LYS A 80 -9.13 -6.37 9.66
CA LYS A 80 -8.32 -5.65 8.68
C LYS A 80 -9.01 -5.63 7.32
N SER A 81 -9.05 -4.45 6.71
CA SER A 81 -9.57 -4.24 5.36
C SER A 81 -8.47 -3.73 4.45
N LEU A 82 -8.48 -4.18 3.21
CA LEU A 82 -7.56 -3.81 2.15
C LEU A 82 -8.31 -3.03 1.06
N TYR A 83 -7.73 -1.90 0.68
CA TYR A 83 -8.20 -1.03 -0.38
C TYR A 83 -7.14 -1.01 -1.49
N ILE A 84 -7.51 -1.47 -2.68
CA ILE A 84 -6.62 -1.52 -3.84
C ILE A 84 -7.17 -0.56 -4.88
N GLY A 85 -6.42 0.51 -5.15
CA GLY A 85 -6.76 1.46 -6.21
C GLY A 85 -6.33 0.93 -7.57
N ILE A 86 -7.24 0.90 -8.53
CA ILE A 86 -7.02 0.40 -9.89
C ILE A 86 -7.01 1.57 -10.88
N LYS A 87 -6.01 1.58 -11.78
CA LYS A 87 -5.86 2.65 -12.79
C LYS A 87 -6.88 2.53 -13.93
N ASN A 88 -7.17 1.32 -14.39
CA ASN A 88 -8.06 1.05 -15.52
C ASN A 88 -9.38 0.43 -15.06
N LYS A 89 -10.51 1.12 -15.30
CA LYS A 89 -11.87 0.67 -14.95
C LYS A 89 -12.20 -0.72 -15.52
N ASN A 90 -11.77 -0.99 -16.74
CA ASN A 90 -12.18 -2.19 -17.47
C ASN A 90 -11.61 -3.47 -16.84
N LEU A 91 -10.51 -3.36 -16.09
CA LEU A 91 -9.88 -4.47 -15.39
C LEU A 91 -10.45 -4.71 -13.99
N LEU A 92 -11.33 -3.83 -13.50
CA LEU A 92 -11.81 -3.86 -12.12
C LEU A 92 -12.52 -5.18 -11.79
N SER A 93 -13.41 -5.65 -12.67
CA SER A 93 -14.16 -6.89 -12.44
C SER A 93 -13.24 -8.11 -12.38
N ASN A 94 -12.34 -8.23 -13.36
CA ASN A 94 -11.36 -9.31 -13.41
C ASN A 94 -10.46 -9.32 -12.16
N TYR A 95 -9.88 -8.17 -11.81
CA TYR A 95 -9.03 -8.07 -10.63
C TYR A 95 -9.80 -8.33 -9.33
N LYS A 96 -11.09 -7.98 -9.25
CA LYS A 96 -11.92 -8.28 -8.08
C LYS A 96 -12.10 -9.79 -7.89
N GLU A 97 -12.33 -10.54 -8.97
CA GLU A 97 -12.42 -12.00 -8.90
C GLU A 97 -11.06 -12.63 -8.54
N GLN A 98 -9.98 -12.17 -9.17
CA GLN A 98 -8.64 -12.67 -8.86
C GLN A 98 -8.23 -12.44 -7.41
N THR A 99 -8.58 -11.29 -6.83
CA THR A 99 -8.17 -10.91 -5.46
C THR A 99 -8.96 -11.62 -4.36
N LYS A 100 -10.13 -12.19 -4.68
CA LYS A 100 -11.09 -12.75 -3.71
C LYS A 100 -10.48 -13.72 -2.70
N GLN A 101 -9.49 -14.52 -3.12
CA GLN A 101 -8.85 -15.54 -2.28
C GLN A 101 -7.42 -15.20 -1.83
N LEU A 102 -6.84 -14.08 -2.29
CA LEU A 102 -5.40 -13.78 -2.17
C LEU A 102 -4.95 -13.25 -0.79
N PHE A 103 -5.86 -12.98 0.13
CA PHE A 103 -5.52 -12.43 1.45
C PHE A 103 -6.22 -13.14 2.60
N THR A 104 -6.49 -14.43 2.41
CA THR A 104 -7.04 -15.31 3.44
C THR A 104 -5.93 -15.89 4.32
N THR A 105 -6.31 -16.41 5.48
CA THR A 105 -5.39 -17.15 6.37
C THR A 105 -4.75 -18.35 5.67
N THR A 106 -5.52 -19.06 4.84
CA THR A 106 -5.04 -20.20 4.04
C THR A 106 -3.97 -19.75 3.06
N HIS A 107 -4.23 -18.67 2.31
CA HIS A 107 -3.24 -18.09 1.40
C HIS A 107 -1.99 -17.63 2.15
N TYR A 108 -2.12 -17.02 3.33
CA TYR A 108 -0.97 -16.59 4.12
C TYR A 108 -0.04 -17.76 4.47
N LYS A 109 -0.61 -18.88 4.92
CA LYS A 109 0.17 -20.09 5.24
C LYS A 109 0.94 -20.57 4.01
N GLN A 110 0.27 -20.74 2.89
CA GLN A 110 0.87 -21.18 1.62
C GLN A 110 1.98 -20.23 1.16
N TYR A 111 1.70 -18.92 1.15
CA TYR A 111 2.65 -17.88 0.75
C TYR A 111 3.93 -17.91 1.60
N LYS A 112 3.81 -18.04 2.93
CA LYS A 112 4.98 -18.12 3.81
C LYS A 112 5.76 -19.43 3.68
N HIS A 113 5.10 -20.55 3.37
CA HIS A 113 5.80 -21.79 3.03
C HIS A 113 6.68 -21.59 1.79
N VAL A 114 6.16 -20.98 0.73
CA VAL A 114 6.92 -20.71 -0.50
C VAL A 114 8.12 -19.79 -0.23
N LEU A 115 7.93 -18.69 0.51
CA LEU A 115 9.03 -17.79 0.86
C LEU A 115 10.13 -18.48 1.68
N ARG A 116 9.77 -19.38 2.60
CA ARG A 116 10.73 -20.14 3.41
C ARG A 116 11.49 -21.18 2.58
N SER A 117 10.82 -21.87 1.66
CA SER A 117 11.44 -22.85 0.77
C SER A 117 12.38 -22.21 -0.27
N SER A 118 12.12 -20.97 -0.67
CA SER A 118 13.01 -20.17 -1.54
C SER A 118 14.35 -19.87 -0.87
N ASN A 119 14.33 -19.48 0.41
CA ASN A 119 15.56 -19.07 1.12
C ASN A 119 16.44 -20.24 1.57
N TYR A 120 15.96 -21.48 1.50
CA TYR A 120 16.69 -22.65 1.98
C TYR A 120 17.57 -23.33 0.92
N LYS A 121 17.51 -22.87 -0.34
CA LYS A 121 18.20 -23.54 -1.46
C LYS A 121 19.54 -22.93 -1.84
N ASP A 122 19.91 -21.74 -1.34
CA ASP A 122 21.17 -21.09 -1.72
C ASP A 122 22.36 -21.37 -0.79
N ASP A 123 22.14 -21.66 0.50
CA ASP A 123 23.27 -21.77 1.44
C ASP A 123 24.06 -23.09 1.37
N ARG A 124 23.51 -24.16 0.76
CA ARG A 124 24.22 -25.46 0.69
C ARG A 124 25.17 -25.61 -0.50
N ARG A 125 25.11 -24.74 -1.52
CA ARG A 125 25.97 -24.86 -2.71
C ARG A 125 27.28 -24.07 -2.62
N ASN A 126 27.33 -23.00 -1.83
CA ASN A 126 28.54 -22.17 -1.72
C ASN A 126 29.50 -22.59 -0.59
N GLY A 127 29.08 -23.47 0.33
CA GLY A 127 29.91 -23.92 1.46
C GLY A 127 30.94 -25.00 1.11
N TYR A 128 30.74 -25.78 0.04
CA TYR A 128 31.63 -26.89 -0.32
C TYR A 128 32.70 -26.54 -1.36
N GLN A 129 32.53 -25.47 -2.14
CA GLN A 129 33.49 -25.11 -3.20
C GLN A 129 34.66 -24.24 -2.73
N ARG A 130 34.63 -23.70 -1.50
CA ARG A 130 35.71 -22.85 -0.95
C ARG A 130 36.78 -23.58 -0.13
N ARG A 131 36.70 -24.90 0.05
CA ARG A 131 37.73 -25.69 0.77
C ARG A 131 38.78 -26.36 -0.11
N ASN A 132 38.64 -26.31 -1.44
CA ASN A 132 39.56 -26.97 -2.37
C ASN A 132 40.38 -25.98 -3.22
N GLN A 133 40.49 -24.70 -2.83
CA GLN A 133 41.25 -23.68 -3.57
C GLN A 133 42.33 -22.96 -2.74
N THR A 134 42.65 -23.48 -1.56
CA THR A 134 43.88 -23.10 -0.85
C THR A 134 44.75 -24.33 -0.78
N SER A 135 45.62 -24.43 -1.77
CA SER A 135 46.88 -25.19 -1.74
C SER A 135 47.69 -24.89 -0.48
#